data_AF-A0A2Z5ZQJ5-F1
#
_entry.id   AF-A0A2Z5ZQJ5-F1
#
_cell.length_a   1.000
_cell.length_b   1.000
_cell.length_c   1.000
_cell.angle_alpha   90.00
_cell.angle_beta   90.00
_cell.angle_gamma   90.00
#
_symmetry.space_group_name_H-M   'P 1'
#
loop_
_entity.id
_entity.type
_entity.pdbx_description
1 polymer ?
#
loop_
_entity_poly.entity_id
_entity_poly.type
_entity_poly.pdbx_seq_one_letter_code
_entity_poly.pdbx_strand_id
1 'polypeptide(L)'
;VVHLWVEGVWELVMASILAYLMLKLTGVDREVVEKWLYVIVGTSLFTGILGTGHHYYWIGTPGYWQWIGSIFSSLEVIPFFLMMVFSFVMVWK
;
A
#
# COMPACT_ATOMS: atom_id res chain seq x y z
N VAL A 1 8.82 2.25 -14.38
CA VAL A 1 9.88 2.82 -13.50
C VAL A 1 9.28 3.85 -12.55
N VAL A 2 8.67 4.94 -13.01
CA VAL A 2 8.15 5.97 -12.09
C VAL A 2 7.12 5.38 -11.11
N HIS A 3 5.99 4.84 -11.58
CA HIS A 3 4.95 4.32 -10.69
C HIS A 3 5.45 3.11 -9.87
N LEU A 4 5.61 1.94 -10.48
CA LEU A 4 5.89 0.72 -9.72
C LEU A 4 7.26 0.68 -9.03
N TRP A 5 8.30 1.27 -9.62
CA TRP A 5 9.63 1.24 -8.99
C TRP A 5 9.81 2.36 -7.97
N VAL A 6 9.36 3.60 -8.24
CA VAL A 6 9.45 4.64 -7.20
C VAL A 6 8.36 4.37 -6.18
N GLU A 7 7.11 4.64 -6.51
CA GLU A 7 5.98 4.58 -5.57
C GLU A 7 5.83 3.18 -4.95
N GLY A 8 5.69 2.15 -5.79
CA GLY A 8 5.50 0.77 -5.31
C GLY A 8 6.62 0.29 -4.38
N VAL A 9 7.89 0.38 -4.77
CA VAL A 9 8.98 -0.13 -3.91
C VAL A 9 9.12 0.69 -2.63
N TRP A 10 9.03 2.02 -2.70
CA TRP A 10 9.18 2.87 -1.51
C TRP A 10 8.04 2.65 -0.50
N GLU A 11 6.82 2.34 -0.95
CA GLU A 11 5.72 1.94 -0.07
C GLU A 11 6.01 0.65 0.70
N LEU A 12 6.51 -0.40 0.03
CA LEU A 12 6.85 -1.65 0.71
C LEU A 12 7.99 -1.48 1.72
N VAL A 13 9.00 -0.67 1.37
CA VAL A 13 10.11 -0.33 2.28
C VAL A 13 9.57 0.42 3.50
N MET A 14 8.71 1.41 3.30
CA MET A 14 8.08 2.16 4.39
C MET A 14 7.22 1.26 5.29
N ALA A 15 6.40 0.36 4.70
CA ALA A 15 5.62 -0.62 5.46
C ALA A 15 6.52 -1.50 6.34
N SER A 16 7.66 -1.93 5.79
CA SER A 16 8.63 -2.79 6.48
C SER A 16 9.34 -2.04 7.62
N ILE A 17 9.72 -0.77 7.41
CA ILE A 17 10.29 0.09 8.45
C ILE A 17 9.26 0.32 9.55
N LEU A 18 8.01 0.63 9.20
CA LEU A 18 6.94 0.84 10.16
C LEU A 18 6.71 -0.42 11.01
N ALA A 19 6.59 -1.59 10.38
CA ALA A 19 6.46 -2.87 11.09
C ALA A 19 7.65 -3.12 12.04
N TYR A 20 8.88 -2.84 11.59
CA TYR A 20 10.07 -2.94 12.44
C TYR A 20 9.98 -2.00 13.66
N LEU A 21 9.59 -0.74 13.48
CA LEU A 21 9.41 0.22 14.57
C LEU A 21 8.35 -0.25 15.56
N MET A 22 7.23 -0.77 15.08
CA MET A 22 6.16 -1.32 15.92
C MET A 22 6.69 -2.45 16.81
N LEU A 23 7.44 -3.40 16.24
CA LEU A 23 8.06 -4.49 17.00
C LEU A 23 9.06 -4.01 18.06
N LYS A 24 9.77 -2.91 17.80
CA LYS A 24 10.84 -2.44 18.68
C LYS A 24 10.42 -1.44 19.74
N LEU A 25 9.35 -0.67 19.50
CA LEU A 25 8.99 0.46 20.34
C LEU A 25 7.72 0.25 21.16
N THR A 26 6.82 -0.64 20.72
CA THR A 26 5.46 -0.69 21.27
C THR A 26 5.17 -1.90 22.16
N GLY A 27 5.95 -2.97 22.04
CA GLY A 27 5.69 -4.23 22.74
C GLY A 27 4.53 -5.06 22.16
N VAL A 28 3.95 -4.63 21.03
CA VAL A 28 2.93 -5.37 20.30
C VAL A 28 3.46 -6.73 19.84
N ASP A 29 2.62 -7.77 19.97
CA ASP A 29 2.96 -9.12 19.57
C ASP A 29 3.37 -9.22 18.09
N ARG A 30 4.47 -9.93 17.86
CA ARG A 30 5.06 -10.09 16.53
C ARG A 30 4.09 -10.67 15.51
N GLU A 31 3.32 -11.66 15.93
CA GLU A 31 2.33 -12.32 15.07
C GLU A 31 1.30 -11.30 14.52
N VAL A 32 0.91 -10.31 15.34
CA VAL A 32 -0.06 -9.30 14.93
C VAL A 32 0.58 -8.31 13.96
N VAL A 33 1.79 -7.83 14.25
CA VAL A 33 2.52 -6.92 13.34
C VAL A 33 2.76 -7.58 11.98
N GLU A 34 3.16 -8.85 11.94
CA GLU A 34 3.40 -9.55 10.68
C GLU A 34 2.10 -9.71 9.85
N LYS A 35 0.97 -10.03 10.49
CA LYS A 35 -0.33 -10.08 9.79
C LYS A 35 -0.71 -8.73 9.19
N TRP A 36 -0.54 -7.64 9.93
CA TRP A 36 -0.79 -6.29 9.40
C TRP A 36 0.14 -5.95 8.24
N LEU A 37 1.42 -6.27 8.35
CA LEU A 37 2.39 -6.06 7.28
C LEU A 37 1.97 -6.78 6.00
N TYR A 38 1.54 -8.05 6.08
CA TYR A 38 1.05 -8.79 4.91
C TYR A 38 -0.18 -8.16 4.28
N VAL A 39 -1.15 -7.68 5.08
CA VAL A 39 -2.34 -6.99 4.56
C VAL A 39 -1.95 -5.70 3.85
N ILE A 40 -1.09 -4.87 4.46
CA ILE A 40 -0.66 -3.59 3.90
C ILE A 40 0.13 -3.80 2.59
N VAL A 41 1.10 -4.73 2.59
CA VAL A 41 1.89 -5.04 1.38
C VAL A 41 1.01 -5.65 0.30
N GLY A 42 0.12 -6.58 0.64
CA GLY A 42 -0.78 -7.23 -0.31
C GLY A 42 -1.73 -6.24 -0.97
N THR A 43 -2.31 -5.32 -0.17
CA THR A 43 -3.20 -4.28 -0.70
C THR A 43 -2.46 -3.25 -1.53
N SER A 44 -1.29 -2.75 -1.10
CA SER A 44 -0.43 -1.84 -1.88
C SER A 44 -0.05 -2.44 -3.24
N LEU A 45 0.38 -3.70 -3.30
CA LEU A 45 0.71 -4.35 -4.57
C LEU A 45 -0.54 -4.54 -5.46
N PHE A 46 -1.65 -4.98 -4.88
CA PHE A 46 -2.87 -5.24 -5.64
C PHE A 46 -3.45 -3.96 -6.26
N THR A 47 -3.50 -2.87 -5.50
CA THR A 47 -3.98 -1.57 -6.00
C THR A 47 -2.95 -0.91 -6.90
N GLY A 48 -1.67 -0.84 -6.49
CA GLY A 48 -0.60 -0.16 -7.24
C GLY A 48 -0.27 -0.76 -8.61
N ILE A 49 -0.28 -2.10 -8.73
CA ILE A 49 0.00 -2.77 -10.01
C ILE A 49 -1.05 -2.38 -11.05
N LEU A 50 -2.33 -2.50 -10.72
CA LEU A 50 -3.42 -2.19 -11.64
C LEU A 50 -3.67 -0.67 -11.74
N GLY A 51 -3.42 0.07 -10.67
CA GLY A 51 -3.53 1.52 -10.59
C GLY A 51 -2.51 2.26 -11.46
N THR A 52 -1.39 1.60 -11.83
CA THR A 52 -0.49 2.08 -12.91
C THR A 52 -1.26 2.46 -14.18
N GLY A 53 -2.41 1.81 -14.41
CA GLY A 53 -3.35 2.12 -15.48
C GLY A 53 -3.77 3.58 -15.59
N HIS A 54 -3.71 4.37 -14.52
CA HIS A 54 -4.06 5.80 -14.57
C HIS A 54 -3.09 6.65 -15.41
N HIS A 55 -1.88 6.17 -15.66
CA HIS A 55 -0.96 6.80 -16.60
C HIS A 55 -1.30 6.51 -18.05
N TYR A 56 -2.22 5.58 -18.31
CA TYR A 56 -2.52 5.07 -19.64
C TYR A 56 -3.75 5.73 -20.29
N TYR A 57 -4.48 6.57 -19.55
CA TYR A 57 -5.77 7.13 -19.97
C TYR A 57 -5.77 7.83 -21.33
N TRP A 58 -4.68 8.51 -21.67
CA TRP A 58 -4.62 9.40 -22.84
C TRP A 58 -3.35 9.25 -23.68
N ILE A 59 -2.65 8.13 -23.56
CA ILE A 59 -1.43 7.84 -24.35
C ILE A 59 -1.68 6.86 -25.51
N GLY A 60 -2.95 6.61 -25.84
CA GLY A 60 -3.35 5.73 -26.95
C GLY A 60 -3.49 4.24 -26.60
N THR A 61 -3.57 3.89 -25.31
CA THR A 61 -3.83 2.50 -24.88
C THR A 61 -5.32 2.13 -25.01
N PRO A 62 -5.69 0.84 -24.97
CA PRO A 62 -7.08 0.41 -25.04
C PRO A 62 -7.98 1.01 -23.94
N GLY A 63 -9.23 1.32 -24.29
CA GLY A 63 -10.17 2.03 -23.40
C GLY A 63 -10.51 1.34 -22.07
N TYR A 64 -10.29 0.02 -21.94
CA TYR A 64 -10.49 -0.67 -20.66
C TYR A 64 -9.58 -0.15 -19.55
N TRP A 65 -8.43 0.46 -19.89
CA TRP A 65 -7.53 1.06 -18.90
C TRP A 65 -8.12 2.25 -18.18
N GLN A 66 -9.09 2.96 -18.78
CA GLN A 66 -9.80 4.03 -18.07
C GLN A 66 -10.55 3.47 -16.87
N TRP A 67 -11.22 2.32 -17.03
CA TRP A 67 -11.92 1.66 -15.93
C TRP A 67 -10.97 1.04 -14.92
N ILE A 68 -9.98 0.25 -15.37
CA ILE A 68 -9.03 -0.41 -14.49
C ILE A 68 -8.22 0.62 -13.71
N GLY A 69 -7.59 1.57 -14.40
CA GLY A 69 -6.81 2.62 -13.76
C GLY A 69 -7.65 3.40 -12.74
N SER A 70 -8.88 3.79 -13.09
CA SER A 70 -9.69 4.64 -12.20
C SER A 70 -10.07 3.94 -10.92
N ILE A 71 -10.47 2.66 -11.02
CA ILE A 71 -10.87 1.89 -9.85
C ILE A 71 -9.66 1.62 -8.96
N PHE A 72 -8.56 1.10 -9.54
CA PHE A 72 -7.45 0.63 -8.73
C PHE A 72 -6.58 1.75 -8.17
N SER A 73 -6.37 2.85 -8.91
CA SER A 73 -5.63 4.00 -8.35
C SER A 73 -6.42 4.73 -7.26
N SER A 74 -7.75 4.77 -7.35
CA SER A 74 -8.59 5.28 -6.25
C SER A 74 -8.46 4.45 -4.97
N LEU A 75 -8.24 3.14 -5.11
CA LEU A 75 -8.08 2.22 -3.97
C LEU A 75 -6.68 2.30 -3.34
N GLU A 76 -5.69 2.94 -3.97
CA GLU A 76 -4.34 3.10 -3.41
C GLU A 76 -4.32 3.92 -2.11
N VAL A 77 -5.38 4.66 -1.79
CA VAL A 77 -5.53 5.31 -0.47
C VAL A 77 -5.63 4.29 0.69
N ILE A 78 -6.11 3.07 0.42
CA ILE A 78 -6.36 2.05 1.43
C ILE A 78 -5.08 1.62 2.18
N PRO A 79 -3.99 1.18 1.52
CA PRO A 79 -2.76 0.79 2.23
C PRO A 79 -2.20 1.90 3.13
N PHE A 80 -2.23 3.16 2.69
CA PHE A 80 -1.80 4.29 3.53
C PHE A 80 -2.70 4.50 4.74
N PHE A 81 -4.02 4.41 4.53
CA PHE A 81 -4.97 4.51 5.63
C PHE A 81 -4.79 3.35 6.63
N LEU A 82 -4.54 2.13 6.13
CA LEU A 82 -4.25 0.97 6.97
C LEU A 82 -2.94 1.13 7.75
N MET A 83 -1.89 1.71 7.18
CA MET A 83 -0.65 2.03 7.92
C MET A 83 -0.92 2.99 9.10
N MET A 84 -1.75 4.01 8.87
CA MET A 84 -2.15 4.95 9.91
C MET A 84 -2.95 4.24 11.01
N VAL A 85 -4.01 3.52 10.63
CA VAL A 85 -4.84 2.74 11.58
C VAL A 85 -4.00 1.75 12.37
N PHE A 86 -3.13 0.99 11.71
CA PHE A 86 -2.19 0.05 12.33
C PHE A 86 -1.32 0.74 13.39
N SER A 87 -0.79 1.91 13.08
CA SER A 87 0.09 2.64 14.02
C SER A 87 -0.66 3.12 15.26
N PHE A 88 -1.88 3.62 15.11
CA PHE A 88 -2.65 4.18 16.24
C PHE A 88 -3.40 3.12 17.04
N VAL A 89 -4.13 2.21 16.39
CA VAL A 89 -4.97 1.22 17.07
C VAL A 89 -4.13 0.26 17.93
N MET A 90 -2.92 -0.09 17.47
CA MET A 90 -2.08 -1.05 18.17
C MET A 90 -1.46 -0.50 19.46
N VAL A 91 -1.43 0.83 19.65
CA VAL A 91 -0.86 1.49 20.84
C VAL A 91 -1.90 2.25 21.65
N TRP A 92 -3.12 2.35 21.14
CA TRP A 92 -4.23 3.02 21.81
C TRP A 92 -4.65 2.22 23.05
N LYS A 93 -4.78 2.91 24.19
CA LYS A 93 -5.18 2.34 25.48
C LYS A 93 -6.67 2.52 25.72
#